data_AF-F6ABY2-F1
#
_entry.id   AF-F6ABY2-F1
#
_cell.length_a   1.000
_cell.length_b   1.000
_cell.length_c   1.000
_cell.angle_alpha   90.00
_cell.angle_beta   90.00
_cell.angle_gamma   90.00
#
_symmetry.space_group_name_H-M   'P 1'
#
loop_
_entity.id
_entity.type
_entity.pdbx_description
1 polymer ?
#
loop_
_entity_poly.entity_id
_entity_poly.type
_entity_poly.pdbx_seq_one_letter_code
_entity_poly.pdbx_strand_id
1 'polypeptide(L)'
;MIKQLLTATAFIAAATAHAESSGNCLTNELESRLITADLAVATGKCHLARASDESQAVSALEYAHSWFLQAQALGSSQAREGLDKVENRLALRRD
;
A
#
# COMPACT_ATOMS: atom_id res chain seq x y z
N MET A 1 -29.57 39.45 25.95
CA MET A 1 -28.14 39.13 25.73
C MET A 1 -27.93 37.66 25.98
N ILE A 2 -27.48 36.91 24.98
CA ILE A 2 -26.37 35.94 25.02
C ILE A 2 -26.13 35.55 23.57
N LYS A 3 -24.92 35.83 23.11
CA LYS A 3 -24.42 35.69 21.75
C LYS A 3 -23.40 34.58 21.83
N GLN A 4 -23.73 33.37 21.39
CA GLN A 4 -22.77 32.28 21.25
C GLN A 4 -23.02 31.54 19.94
N LEU A 5 -22.37 32.06 18.90
CA LEU A 5 -22.04 31.32 17.70
C LEU A 5 -20.86 30.41 18.05
N LEU A 6 -21.12 29.13 18.26
CA LEU A 6 -20.08 28.11 18.37
C LEU A 6 -19.97 27.42 17.02
N THR A 7 -19.09 27.96 16.20
CA THR A 7 -18.54 27.34 14.99
C THR A 7 -17.69 26.15 15.44
N ALA A 8 -18.27 24.95 15.47
CA ALA A 8 -17.50 23.73 15.66
C ALA A 8 -17.01 23.26 14.30
N THR A 9 -15.83 23.74 13.90
CA THR A 9 -15.06 23.17 12.80
C THR A 9 -14.59 21.78 13.25
N ALA A 10 -15.38 20.75 12.95
CA ALA A 10 -14.94 19.38 13.14
C ALA A 10 -13.81 19.13 12.13
N PHE A 11 -12.58 19.18 12.64
CA PHE A 11 -11.40 18.72 11.93
C PHE A 11 -11.71 17.33 11.37
N ILE A 12 -11.49 17.19 10.05
CA ILE A 12 -11.50 15.91 9.37
C ILE A 12 -10.47 15.06 10.11
N ALA A 13 -10.95 14.18 10.97
CA ALA A 13 -10.16 13.07 11.46
C ALA A 13 -9.79 12.29 10.20
N ALA A 14 -8.57 12.52 9.72
CA ALA A 14 -7.94 11.60 8.80
C ALA A 14 -8.05 10.25 9.49
N ALA A 15 -8.96 9.40 9.00
CA ALA A 15 -8.94 8.00 9.30
C ALA A 15 -7.60 7.50 8.73
N THR A 16 -6.54 7.64 9.50
CA THR A 16 -5.39 6.78 9.40
C THR A 16 -5.95 5.41 9.70
N ALA A 17 -6.43 4.74 8.65
CA ALA A 17 -6.63 3.32 8.64
C ALA A 17 -5.23 2.73 8.86
N HIS A 18 -4.84 2.68 10.13
CA HIS A 18 -3.91 1.69 10.61
C HIS A 18 -4.63 0.37 10.37
N ALA A 19 -4.47 -0.17 9.16
CA ALA A 19 -4.80 -1.55 8.90
C ALA A 19 -4.02 -2.33 9.96
N GLU A 20 -4.75 -2.92 10.91
CA GLU A 20 -4.23 -3.92 11.82
C GLU A 20 -3.48 -4.95 10.97
N SER A 21 -2.15 -4.90 11.07
CA SER A 21 -1.24 -5.75 10.31
C SER A 21 -1.16 -7.14 10.94
N SER A 22 -2.33 -7.79 11.02
CA SER A 22 -2.46 -9.24 11.17
C SER A 22 -3.43 -9.82 10.12
N GLY A 23 -4.02 -8.97 9.26
CA GLY A 23 -4.86 -9.38 8.15
C GLY A 23 -4.03 -9.70 6.90
N ASN A 24 -4.18 -10.90 6.37
CA ASN A 24 -3.51 -11.37 5.15
C ASN A 24 -3.62 -10.32 4.02
N CYS A 25 -2.48 -9.81 3.53
CA CYS A 25 -2.46 -9.00 2.32
C CYS A 25 -3.09 -9.77 1.16
N LEU A 26 -3.89 -9.09 0.35
CA LEU A 26 -4.49 -9.69 -0.84
C LEU A 26 -3.41 -10.30 -1.73
N THR A 27 -3.61 -11.56 -2.12
CA THR A 27 -2.78 -12.25 -3.10
C THR A 27 -3.35 -12.03 -4.49
N ASN A 28 -2.64 -12.50 -5.52
CA ASN A 28 -2.93 -12.23 -6.94
C ASN A 28 -4.17 -12.98 -7.47
N GLU A 29 -5.07 -13.44 -6.60
CA GLU A 29 -6.25 -14.23 -6.96
C GLU A 29 -7.46 -13.38 -7.39
N LEU A 30 -7.30 -12.06 -7.47
CA LEU A 30 -8.37 -11.17 -7.94
C LEU A 30 -8.47 -11.19 -9.46
N GLU A 31 -9.70 -11.24 -9.99
CA GLU A 31 -9.94 -11.07 -11.42
C GLU A 31 -9.38 -9.71 -11.89
N SER A 32 -8.61 -9.71 -12.99
CA SER A 32 -7.91 -8.51 -13.48
C SER A 32 -8.81 -7.31 -13.72
N ARG A 33 -10.07 -7.55 -14.15
CA ARG A 33 -11.08 -6.50 -14.37
C ARG A 33 -11.53 -5.78 -13.10
N LEU A 34 -11.29 -6.36 -11.92
CA LEU A 34 -11.64 -5.78 -10.62
C LEU A 34 -10.47 -5.00 -10.00
N ILE A 35 -9.29 -5.06 -10.61
CA ILE A 35 -8.09 -4.41 -10.09
C ILE A 35 -8.05 -2.95 -10.54
N THR A 36 -8.19 -2.03 -9.57
CA THR A 36 -7.96 -0.61 -9.78
C THR A 36 -6.52 -0.23 -9.47
N ALA A 37 -6.08 0.93 -9.98
CA ALA A 37 -4.76 1.47 -9.69
C ALA A 37 -4.54 1.63 -8.18
N ASP A 38 -5.55 2.14 -7.45
CA ASP A 38 -5.48 2.35 -6.00
C ASP A 38 -5.44 1.03 -5.22
N LEU A 39 -6.21 0.03 -5.64
CA LEU A 39 -6.18 -1.30 -5.04
C LEU A 39 -4.80 -1.96 -5.23
N ALA A 40 -4.24 -1.83 -6.41
CA ALA A 40 -2.90 -2.34 -6.71
C ALA A 40 -1.82 -1.65 -5.87
N VAL A 41 -1.88 -0.32 -5.70
CA VAL A 41 -0.97 0.41 -4.79
C VAL A 41 -1.13 -0.03 -3.33
N ALA A 42 -2.37 -0.12 -2.84
CA ALA A 42 -2.65 -0.51 -1.47
C ALA A 42 -2.12 -1.93 -1.17
N THR A 43 -2.32 -2.86 -2.10
CA THR A 43 -1.87 -4.24 -1.98
C THR A 43 -0.34 -4.34 -2.06
N GLY A 44 0.29 -3.59 -2.97
CA GLY A 44 1.75 -3.48 -3.04
C GLY A 44 2.38 -2.96 -1.75
N LYS A 45 1.78 -1.91 -1.16
CA LYS A 45 2.22 -1.36 0.15
C LYS A 45 2.05 -2.37 1.28
N CYS A 46 0.97 -3.15 1.28
CA CYS A 46 0.73 -4.19 2.28
C CYS A 46 1.85 -5.25 2.25
N HIS A 47 2.17 -5.78 1.06
CA HIS A 47 3.25 -6.77 0.92
C HIS A 47 4.63 -6.18 1.21
N LEU A 48 4.88 -4.92 0.82
CA LEU A 48 6.13 -4.22 1.15
C LEU A 48 6.32 -4.10 2.67
N ALA A 49 5.25 -3.85 3.42
CA ALA A 49 5.28 -3.81 4.88
C ALA A 49 5.53 -5.19 5.49
N ARG A 50 4.89 -6.24 4.93
CA ARG A 50 5.11 -7.65 5.35
C ARG A 50 6.53 -8.13 5.14
N ALA A 51 7.24 -7.59 4.16
CA ALA A 51 8.65 -7.94 3.91
C ALA A 51 9.61 -7.58 5.07
N SER A 52 9.11 -7.01 6.17
CA SER A 52 9.87 -6.83 7.41
C SER A 52 10.10 -8.15 8.17
N ASP A 53 9.32 -9.20 7.87
CA ASP A 53 9.57 -10.56 8.36
C ASP A 53 10.61 -11.24 7.46
N GLU A 54 11.80 -11.47 7.99
CA GLU A 54 12.96 -12.04 7.28
C GLU A 54 12.67 -13.41 6.63
N SER A 55 11.78 -14.22 7.22
CA SER A 55 11.47 -15.56 6.70
C SER A 55 10.75 -15.55 5.35
N GLN A 56 10.03 -14.47 5.04
CA GLN A 56 9.21 -14.31 3.85
C GLN A 56 9.55 -13.01 3.09
N ALA A 57 10.68 -12.37 3.42
CA ALA A 57 11.00 -11.04 2.93
C ALA A 57 11.09 -10.99 1.40
N VAL A 58 11.74 -11.98 0.77
CA VAL A 58 11.91 -12.02 -0.69
C VAL A 58 10.57 -12.21 -1.39
N SER A 59 9.78 -13.21 -0.99
CA SER A 59 8.49 -13.48 -1.63
C SER A 59 7.51 -12.31 -1.42
N ALA A 60 7.49 -11.70 -0.24
CA ALA A 60 6.69 -10.49 0.01
C ALA A 60 7.14 -9.30 -0.86
N LEU A 61 8.44 -9.12 -1.09
CA LEU A 61 8.95 -8.10 -2.01
C LEU A 61 8.55 -8.39 -3.47
N GLU A 62 8.58 -9.65 -3.91
CA GLU A 62 8.15 -10.04 -5.26
C GLU A 62 6.66 -9.81 -5.48
N TYR A 63 5.82 -10.14 -4.48
CA TYR A 63 4.41 -9.78 -4.52
C TYR A 63 4.20 -8.27 -4.59
N ALA A 64 4.88 -7.51 -3.73
CA ALA A 64 4.82 -6.04 -3.76
C ALA A 64 5.21 -5.49 -5.13
N HIS A 65 6.27 -6.03 -5.75
CA HIS A 65 6.74 -5.67 -7.08
C HIS A 65 5.64 -5.86 -8.14
N SER A 66 5.02 -7.05 -8.19
CA SER A 66 3.97 -7.35 -9.17
C SER A 66 2.78 -6.39 -9.06
N TRP A 67 2.39 -6.03 -7.83
CA TRP A 67 1.29 -5.10 -7.58
C TRP A 67 1.63 -3.67 -7.96
N PHE A 68 2.87 -3.21 -7.73
CA PHE A 68 3.27 -1.89 -8.21
C PHE A 68 3.42 -1.84 -9.74
N LEU A 69 3.86 -2.91 -10.40
CA LEU A 69 3.83 -2.98 -11.87
C LEU A 69 2.41 -2.90 -12.41
N GLN A 70 1.46 -3.61 -11.79
CA GLN A 70 0.04 -3.52 -12.15
C GLN A 70 -0.51 -2.11 -11.93
N ALA A 71 -0.17 -1.46 -10.80
CA ALA A 71 -0.55 -0.08 -10.53
C ALA A 71 0.02 0.90 -11.57
N GLN A 72 1.27 0.71 -12.00
CA GLN A 72 1.90 1.53 -13.03
C GLN A 72 1.20 1.34 -14.39
N ALA A 73 0.89 0.10 -14.76
CA ALA A 73 0.16 -0.21 -15.99
C ALA A 73 -1.25 0.41 -16.01
N LEU A 74 -1.87 0.57 -14.83
CA LEU A 74 -3.15 1.26 -14.64
C LEU A 74 -3.03 2.79 -14.48
N GLY A 75 -1.83 3.36 -14.63
CA GLY A 75 -1.59 4.80 -14.64
C GLY A 75 -1.32 5.44 -13.26
N SER A 76 -1.04 4.66 -12.22
CA SER A 76 -0.70 5.22 -10.90
C SER A 76 0.70 5.84 -10.89
N SER A 77 0.78 7.13 -10.59
CA SER A 77 2.07 7.82 -10.35
C SER A 77 2.76 7.37 -9.06
N GLN A 78 2.01 6.90 -8.06
CA GLN A 78 2.54 6.39 -6.79
C GLN A 78 3.28 5.05 -6.96
N ALA A 79 3.03 4.32 -8.05
CA ALA A 79 3.64 3.03 -8.30
C ALA A 79 5.17 3.11 -8.42
N ARG A 80 5.71 4.19 -9.01
CA ARG A 80 7.16 4.36 -9.20
C ARG A 80 7.92 4.33 -7.88
N GLU A 81 7.47 5.11 -6.90
CA GLU A 81 8.11 5.12 -5.57
C GLU A 81 8.07 3.74 -4.90
N GLY A 82 6.97 3.00 -5.09
CA GLY A 82 6.85 1.63 -4.62
C GLY A 82 7.85 0.68 -5.27
N LEU A 83 7.99 0.74 -6.61
CA LEU A 83 8.96 -0.05 -7.38
C LEU A 83 10.39 0.23 -6.92
N ASP A 84 10.78 1.50 -6.83
CA ASP A 84 12.14 1.88 -6.43
C ASP A 84 12.47 1.33 -5.02
N LYS A 85 11.52 1.36 -4.08
CA LYS A 85 11.70 0.78 -2.74
C LYS A 85 11.86 -0.74 -2.78
N VAL A 86 11.07 -1.43 -3.60
CA VAL A 86 11.12 -2.89 -3.72
C VAL A 86 12.41 -3.34 -4.40
N GLU A 87 12.79 -2.72 -5.51
CA GLU A 87 14.01 -3.04 -6.27
C GLU A 87 15.26 -2.86 -5.41
N ASN A 88 15.36 -1.75 -4.67
CA ASN A 88 16.46 -1.51 -3.73
C ASN A 88 16.54 -2.61 -2.65
N ARG A 89 15.42 -3.01 -2.06
CA ARG A 89 15.40 -4.04 -1.01
C ARG A 89 15.70 -5.44 -1.56
N LEU A 90 15.29 -5.73 -2.79
CA LEU A 90 15.63 -6.99 -3.46
C LEU A 90 17.11 -7.07 -3.80
N ALA A 91 17.71 -5.96 -4.26
CA ALA A 91 19.15 -5.91 -4.55
C ALA A 91 19.99 -6.22 -3.32
N LEU A 92 19.65 -5.64 -2.16
CA LEU A 92 20.34 -5.88 -0.88
C LEU A 92 20.26 -7.32 -0.35
N ARG A 93 19.40 -8.17 -0.92
CA ARG A 93 19.16 -9.55 -0.46
C ARG A 93 19.68 -10.61 -1.44
N ARG A 94 20.27 -10.20 -2.57
CA ARG A 94 20.88 -11.09 -3.56
C ARG A 94 22.39 -11.31 -3.36
N ASP A 95 22.99 -10.60 -2.40
CA ASP A 95 24.40 -10.68 -2.01
C ASP A 95 24.58 -11.54 -0.74
#